data_AF-A0A9Y1FLT7-F1
#
_entry.id   AF-A0A9Y1FLT7-F1
#
_cell.length_a   1.000
_cell.length_b   1.000
_cell.length_c   1.000
_cell.angle_alpha   90.00
_cell.angle_beta   90.00
_cell.angle_gamma   90.00
#
_symmetry.space_group_name_H-M   'P 1'
#
loop_
_entity.id
_entity.type
_entity.pdbx_description
1 polymer ?
#
loop_
_entity_poly.entity_id
_entity_poly.type
_entity_poly.pdbx_seq_one_letter_code
_entity_poly.pdbx_strand_id
1 'polypeptide(L)'
;MITLNARKHITLSTFVYVAIIILQTFVEAFVSYKIIFIHVLPDFLSQIALIWVGVGFFLFNKEEKKVSINQLVVFLAIYGIISSSLILLSYIDFKFNFLSDKMVLALQIVYVVNSSFLIYCSIIIQDITEQHVKNKRNIIQLTWSFTIGFVLLFIYNLLNVIFPPMKYVINSTSENAISFFILSPPKIYYLVGTLNQDFKTIFFVLSIVEVSYLVFIVIGIWKLRKIFLLLDNIPPELINKLLTRKEEPSFVLESLEEKKLYPPSLTTEQQDKAVKKKMFCIKCGVELDPDALFCEECGERNPYRVNDVD
;
A
#
# COMPACT_ATOMS: atom_id res chain seq x y z
N MET A 1 5.23 -21.56 13.37
CA MET A 1 6.47 -20.79 13.65
C MET A 1 7.04 -20.11 12.40
N ILE A 2 7.05 -20.79 11.25
CA ILE A 2 7.61 -20.24 9.99
C ILE A 2 6.85 -18.98 9.50
N THR A 3 5.52 -18.94 9.63
CA THR A 3 4.68 -17.81 9.16
C THR A 3 4.90 -16.47 9.86
N LEU A 4 5.47 -16.50 11.06
CA LEU A 4 5.82 -15.28 11.79
C LEU A 4 7.03 -14.60 11.16
N ASN A 5 7.90 -15.36 10.49
CA ASN A 5 9.12 -14.83 9.90
C ASN A 5 8.84 -14.03 8.63
N ALA A 6 7.94 -14.49 7.75
CA ALA A 6 7.60 -13.77 6.52
C ALA A 6 6.94 -12.41 6.80
N ARG A 7 6.00 -12.32 7.75
CA ARG A 7 5.32 -11.06 8.11
C ARG A 7 6.27 -10.05 8.75
N LYS A 8 7.13 -10.51 9.67
CA LYS A 8 8.18 -9.68 10.28
C LYS A 8 9.15 -9.19 9.20
N HIS A 9 9.52 -10.05 8.27
CA HIS A 9 10.39 -9.71 7.16
C HIS A 9 9.77 -8.63 6.27
N ILE A 10 8.51 -8.79 5.82
CA ILE A 10 7.80 -7.78 5.03
C ILE A 10 7.72 -6.45 5.80
N THR A 11 7.40 -6.50 7.09
CA THR A 11 7.30 -5.29 7.92
C THR A 11 8.63 -4.56 8.04
N LEU A 12 9.72 -5.30 8.26
CA LEU A 12 11.06 -4.72 8.38
C LEU A 12 11.57 -4.18 7.04
N SER A 13 11.43 -4.95 5.97
CA SER A 13 11.93 -4.56 4.64
C SER A 13 11.15 -3.35 4.09
N THR A 14 9.83 -3.29 4.31
CA THR A 14 9.04 -2.11 3.91
C THR A 14 9.39 -0.87 4.72
N PHE A 15 9.69 -1.01 6.01
CA PHE A 15 10.18 0.10 6.83
C PHE A 15 11.54 0.62 6.33
N VAL A 16 12.48 -0.29 6.05
CA VAL A 16 13.80 0.08 5.52
C VAL A 16 13.68 0.73 4.14
N TYR A 17 12.80 0.22 3.28
CA TYR A 17 12.51 0.84 1.98
C TYR A 17 12.01 2.29 2.15
N VAL A 18 11.02 2.51 3.02
CA VAL A 18 10.51 3.87 3.30
C VAL A 18 11.60 4.78 3.84
N ALA A 19 12.43 4.29 4.78
CA ALA A 19 13.52 5.09 5.34
C ALA A 19 14.55 5.50 4.28
N ILE A 20 14.91 4.59 3.38
CA ILE A 20 15.83 4.87 2.27
C ILE A 20 15.23 5.86 1.29
N ILE A 21 13.95 5.71 0.96
CA ILE A 21 13.25 6.62 0.07
C ILE A 21 13.17 8.03 0.68
N ILE A 22 12.85 8.17 1.97
CA ILE A 22 12.87 9.47 2.67
C ILE A 22 14.29 10.07 2.65
N LEU A 23 15.30 9.24 2.92
CA LEU A 23 16.70 9.67 2.86
C LEU A 23 17.09 10.13 1.44
N GLN A 24 16.65 9.41 0.41
CA GLN A 24 16.86 9.76 -0.98
C GLN A 24 16.24 11.12 -1.30
N THR A 25 14.96 11.32 -0.98
CA THR A 25 14.28 12.60 -1.20
C THR A 25 14.97 13.74 -0.43
N PHE A 26 15.46 13.47 0.78
CA PHE A 26 16.23 14.44 1.55
C PHE A 26 17.57 14.76 0.86
N VAL A 27 18.30 13.75 0.41
CA VAL A 27 19.55 13.93 -0.32
C VAL A 27 19.33 14.75 -1.59
N GLU A 28 18.28 14.46 -2.36
CA GLU A 28 17.91 15.21 -3.56
C GLU A 28 17.53 16.66 -3.26
N ALA A 29 16.87 16.91 -2.13
CA ALA A 29 16.48 18.26 -1.72
C ALA A 29 17.66 19.13 -1.26
N PHE A 30 18.70 18.53 -0.65
CA PHE A 30 19.75 19.28 0.04
C PHE A 30 21.14 19.17 -0.59
N VAL A 31 21.43 18.13 -1.36
CA VAL A 31 22.75 17.91 -1.94
C VAL A 31 22.80 18.50 -3.34
N SER A 32 23.74 19.41 -3.55
CA SER A 32 24.06 19.94 -4.87
C SER A 32 24.44 18.79 -5.82
N TYR A 33 23.81 18.73 -7.00
CA TYR A 33 24.01 17.72 -8.06
C TYR A 33 25.48 17.43 -8.46
N LYS A 34 26.44 18.20 -7.96
CA LYS A 34 27.87 18.01 -8.20
C LYS A 34 28.44 16.71 -7.65
N ILE A 35 27.77 16.06 -6.70
CA ILE A 35 28.23 14.79 -6.15
C ILE A 35 27.35 13.66 -6.68
N ILE A 36 27.62 13.26 -7.93
CA ILE A 36 26.90 12.17 -8.63
C ILE A 36 26.85 10.89 -7.76
N PHE A 37 27.93 10.58 -7.06
CA PHE A 37 28.00 9.42 -6.16
C PHE A 37 26.95 9.47 -5.03
N ILE A 38 26.59 10.67 -4.55
CA ILE A 38 25.60 10.85 -3.48
C ILE A 38 24.17 10.59 -4.00
N HIS A 39 23.90 10.72 -5.31
CA HIS A 39 22.60 10.39 -5.88
C HIS A 39 22.46 8.90 -6.22
N VAL A 40 23.52 8.29 -6.77
CA VAL A 40 23.45 6.89 -7.20
C VAL A 40 23.33 5.92 -6.03
N LEU A 41 23.96 6.22 -4.89
CA LEU A 41 23.94 5.32 -3.74
C LEU A 41 22.52 5.15 -3.14
N PRO A 42 21.76 6.21 -2.82
CA PRO A 42 20.37 6.09 -2.37
C PRO A 42 19.46 5.35 -3.35
N ASP A 43 19.59 5.61 -4.65
CA ASP A 43 18.85 4.89 -5.71
C ASP A 43 19.16 3.39 -5.69
N PHE A 44 20.43 3.04 -5.56
CA PHE A 44 20.85 1.64 -5.48
C PHE A 44 20.32 0.98 -4.21
N LEU A 45 20.41 1.67 -3.07
CA LEU A 45 19.88 1.19 -1.80
C LEU A 45 18.36 1.02 -1.84
N SER A 46 17.63 1.93 -2.51
CA SER A 46 16.17 1.84 -2.62
C SER A 46 15.76 0.63 -3.46
N GLN A 47 16.52 0.33 -4.52
CA GLN A 47 16.36 -0.89 -5.33
C GLN A 47 16.65 -2.17 -4.54
N ILE A 48 17.73 -2.22 -3.75
CA ILE A 48 18.02 -3.36 -2.85
C ILE A 48 16.87 -3.56 -1.85
N ALA A 49 16.40 -2.48 -1.23
CA ALA A 49 15.32 -2.56 -0.27
C ALA A 49 14.00 -3.02 -0.91
N LEU A 50 13.73 -2.61 -2.16
CA LEU A 50 12.58 -3.08 -2.92
C LEU A 50 12.68 -4.58 -3.27
N ILE A 51 13.86 -5.06 -3.65
CA ILE A 51 14.13 -6.51 -3.81
C ILE A 51 13.87 -7.23 -2.49
N TRP A 52 14.33 -6.67 -1.37
CA TRP A 52 14.13 -7.24 -0.05
C TRP A 52 12.64 -7.30 0.35
N VAL A 53 11.85 -6.29 -0.03
CA VAL A 53 10.39 -6.32 0.08
C VAL A 53 9.79 -7.44 -0.78
N GLY A 54 10.22 -7.57 -2.03
CA GLY A 54 9.81 -8.63 -2.94
C GLY A 54 10.06 -10.03 -2.39
N VAL A 55 11.24 -10.27 -1.80
CA VAL A 55 11.57 -11.54 -1.12
C VAL A 55 10.61 -11.82 0.03
N GLY A 56 10.24 -10.80 0.81
CA GLY A 56 9.25 -10.94 1.88
C GLY A 56 7.89 -11.44 1.35
N PHE A 57 7.41 -10.84 0.27
CA PHE A 57 6.17 -11.28 -0.37
C PHE A 57 6.26 -12.68 -0.98
N PHE A 58 7.41 -13.04 -1.56
CA PHE A 58 7.66 -14.39 -2.05
C PHE A 58 7.55 -15.43 -0.93
N LEU A 59 8.20 -15.17 0.21
CA LEU A 59 8.14 -16.05 1.38
C LEU A 59 6.70 -16.19 1.89
N PHE A 60 5.97 -15.07 1.99
CA PHE A 60 4.57 -15.07 2.40
C PHE A 60 3.67 -15.87 1.44
N ASN A 61 3.84 -15.71 0.12
CA ASN A 61 3.06 -16.46 -0.86
C ASN A 61 3.38 -17.97 -0.83
N LYS A 62 4.66 -18.33 -0.65
CA LYS A 62 5.08 -19.73 -0.52
C LYS A 62 4.42 -20.42 0.67
N GLU A 63 4.25 -19.71 1.77
CA GLU A 63 3.60 -20.23 2.98
C GLU A 63 2.10 -20.45 2.82
N GLU A 64 1.41 -19.57 2.10
CA GLU A 64 -0.05 -19.64 1.89
C GLU A 64 -0.46 -20.67 0.81
N LYS A 65 0.50 -21.40 0.21
CA LYS A 65 0.28 -22.44 -0.82
C LYS A 65 -0.58 -21.97 -2.02
N LYS A 66 -0.67 -20.66 -2.29
CA LYS A 66 -1.40 -20.10 -3.43
C LYS A 66 -0.47 -19.90 -4.63
N VAL A 67 -0.74 -20.68 -5.69
CA VAL A 67 -0.46 -20.51 -7.13
C VAL A 67 0.96 -20.07 -7.58
N SER A 68 1.49 -20.78 -8.58
CA SER A 68 2.82 -20.59 -9.20
C SER A 68 3.02 -19.26 -9.95
N ILE A 69 1.94 -18.67 -10.50
CA ILE A 69 2.00 -17.44 -11.30
C ILE A 69 2.58 -16.27 -10.51
N ASN A 70 2.29 -16.19 -9.20
CA ASN A 70 2.80 -15.11 -8.34
C ASN A 70 4.32 -15.17 -8.15
N GLN A 71 4.93 -16.35 -8.23
CA GLN A 71 6.38 -16.50 -8.10
C GLN A 71 7.09 -15.95 -9.34
N LEU A 72 6.62 -16.32 -10.53
CA LEU A 72 7.16 -15.80 -11.79
C LEU A 72 7.10 -14.28 -11.80
N VAL A 73 6.00 -13.72 -11.32
CA VAL A 73 5.81 -12.28 -11.22
C VAL A 73 6.87 -11.67 -10.29
N VAL A 74 6.99 -12.14 -9.05
CA VAL A 74 8.02 -11.60 -8.14
C VAL A 74 9.44 -11.73 -8.73
N PHE A 75 9.74 -12.83 -9.41
CA PHE A 75 11.03 -13.01 -10.10
C PHE A 75 11.26 -11.99 -11.22
N LEU A 76 10.25 -11.72 -12.05
CA LEU A 76 10.34 -10.73 -13.13
C LEU A 76 10.52 -9.30 -12.57
N ALA A 77 9.85 -8.96 -11.46
CA ALA A 77 10.10 -7.71 -10.72
C ALA A 77 11.56 -7.57 -10.32
N ILE A 78 12.07 -8.59 -9.62
CA ILE A 78 13.44 -8.60 -9.10
C ILE A 78 14.44 -8.51 -10.25
N TYR A 79 14.20 -9.23 -11.34
CA TYR A 79 15.03 -9.17 -12.54
C TYR A 79 15.01 -7.78 -13.19
N GLY A 80 13.84 -7.14 -13.30
CA GLY A 80 13.70 -5.78 -13.81
C GLY A 80 14.46 -4.74 -12.98
N ILE A 81 14.44 -4.88 -11.66
CA ILE A 81 15.17 -4.01 -10.73
C ILE A 81 16.69 -4.25 -10.84
N ILE A 82 17.13 -5.52 -10.84
CA ILE A 82 18.55 -5.86 -10.94
C ILE A 82 19.13 -5.38 -12.28
N SER A 83 18.40 -5.58 -13.38
CA SER A 83 18.85 -5.13 -14.70
C SER A 83 18.96 -3.61 -14.79
N SER A 84 18.03 -2.84 -14.23
CA SER A 84 18.17 -1.38 -14.13
C SER A 84 19.37 -0.96 -13.28
N SER A 85 19.61 -1.63 -12.14
CA SER A 85 20.78 -1.37 -11.28
C SER A 85 22.09 -1.66 -12.01
N LEU A 86 22.18 -2.75 -12.77
CA LEU A 86 23.39 -3.12 -13.52
C LEU A 86 23.68 -2.15 -14.66
N ILE A 87 22.65 -1.67 -15.35
CA ILE A 87 22.79 -0.60 -16.36
C ILE A 87 23.33 0.68 -15.70
N LEU A 88 22.84 1.04 -14.51
CA LEU A 88 23.33 2.22 -13.78
C LEU A 88 24.77 2.04 -13.27
N LEU A 89 25.13 0.86 -12.78
CA LEU A 89 26.49 0.56 -12.29
C LEU A 89 27.52 0.52 -13.42
N SER A 90 27.20 -0.18 -14.51
CA SER A 90 28.06 -0.21 -15.71
C SER A 90 28.33 1.20 -16.28
N TYR A 91 27.44 2.14 -16.03
CA TYR A 91 27.62 3.55 -16.40
C TYR A 91 28.65 4.27 -15.51
N ILE A 92 28.68 4.03 -14.20
CA ILE A 92 29.64 4.65 -13.29
C ILE A 92 31.09 4.30 -13.68
N ASP A 93 31.34 3.06 -14.11
CA ASP A 93 32.67 2.59 -14.49
C ASP A 93 33.15 3.16 -15.84
N PHE A 94 32.24 3.48 -16.76
CA PHE A 94 32.56 4.03 -18.08
C PHE A 94 32.77 5.55 -18.03
N LYS A 95 33.84 6.00 -17.35
CA LYS A 95 34.41 7.36 -17.36
C LYS A 95 33.49 8.44 -17.98
N PHE A 96 32.46 8.88 -17.24
CA PHE A 96 31.66 10.11 -17.46
C PHE A 96 31.42 10.59 -18.91
N ASN A 97 31.40 9.71 -19.91
CA ASN A 97 31.09 10.10 -21.27
C ASN A 97 29.58 10.29 -21.31
N PHE A 98 29.15 11.46 -21.79
CA PHE A 98 27.74 11.84 -21.88
C PHE A 98 26.90 10.66 -22.37
N LEU A 99 25.88 10.28 -21.59
CA LEU A 99 24.91 9.27 -22.02
C LEU A 99 24.35 9.72 -23.37
N SER A 100 24.38 8.83 -24.35
CA SER A 100 23.60 9.07 -25.57
C SER A 100 22.13 9.22 -25.18
N ASP A 101 21.43 10.15 -25.83
CA ASP A 101 19.98 10.34 -25.63
C ASP A 101 19.19 9.03 -25.70
N LYS A 102 19.65 8.08 -26.52
CA LYS A 102 19.06 6.75 -26.67
C LYS A 102 19.18 5.91 -25.39
N MET A 103 20.30 5.98 -24.67
CA MET A 103 20.47 5.26 -23.41
C MET A 103 19.64 5.89 -22.29
N VAL A 104 19.57 7.22 -22.20
CA VAL A 104 18.70 7.89 -21.21
C VAL A 104 17.25 7.45 -21.42
N LEU A 105 16.79 7.48 -22.67
CA LEU A 105 15.46 7.00 -23.02
C LEU A 105 15.25 5.52 -22.67
N ALA A 106 16.22 4.66 -22.98
CA ALA A 106 16.14 3.23 -22.65
C ALA A 106 16.02 3.01 -21.13
N LEU A 107 16.81 3.72 -20.32
CA LEU A 107 16.74 3.63 -18.86
C LEU A 107 15.37 4.09 -18.34
N GLN A 108 14.84 5.20 -18.85
CA GLN A 108 13.52 5.68 -18.45
C GLN A 108 12.39 4.71 -18.85
N ILE A 109 12.49 4.06 -20.02
CA ILE A 109 11.56 2.99 -20.42
C ILE A 109 11.61 1.83 -19.43
N VAL A 110 12.81 1.43 -18.98
CA VAL A 110 12.95 0.37 -17.96
C VAL A 110 12.26 0.78 -16.66
N TYR A 111 12.39 2.03 -16.21
CA TYR A 111 11.67 2.51 -15.02
C TYR A 111 10.14 2.46 -15.19
N VAL A 112 9.62 2.84 -16.38
CA VAL A 112 8.19 2.72 -16.68
C VAL A 112 7.73 1.27 -16.59
N VAL A 113 8.43 0.33 -17.25
CA VAL A 113 8.12 -1.10 -17.20
C VAL A 113 8.14 -1.63 -15.77
N ASN A 114 9.17 -1.27 -14.99
CA ASN A 114 9.29 -1.66 -13.59
C ASN A 114 8.12 -1.12 -12.75
N SER A 115 7.70 0.13 -12.95
CA SER A 115 6.55 0.68 -12.23
C SER A 115 5.21 0.04 -12.60
N SER A 116 4.98 -0.28 -13.89
CA SER A 116 3.81 -1.09 -14.32
C SER A 116 3.76 -2.42 -13.59
N PHE A 117 4.94 -3.03 -13.44
CA PHE A 117 5.08 -4.29 -12.75
C PHE A 117 4.75 -4.19 -11.26
N LEU A 118 5.23 -3.14 -10.59
CA LEU A 118 4.91 -2.88 -9.19
C LEU A 118 3.41 -2.63 -8.96
N ILE A 119 2.73 -1.95 -9.89
CA ILE A 119 1.27 -1.82 -9.86
C ILE A 119 0.62 -3.20 -9.85
N TYR A 120 0.98 -4.07 -10.80
CA TYR A 120 0.42 -5.41 -10.89
C TYR A 120 0.67 -6.24 -9.62
N CYS A 121 1.91 -6.22 -9.10
CA CYS A 121 2.24 -6.83 -7.81
C CYS A 121 1.37 -6.31 -6.67
N SER A 122 1.16 -4.98 -6.60
CA SER A 122 0.36 -4.36 -5.54
C SER A 122 -1.10 -4.85 -5.56
N ILE A 123 -1.67 -5.03 -6.76
CA ILE A 123 -3.03 -5.55 -6.95
C ILE A 123 -3.11 -7.00 -6.47
N ILE A 124 -2.15 -7.84 -6.86
CA ILE A 124 -2.09 -9.24 -6.41
C ILE A 124 -1.98 -9.30 -4.88
N ILE A 125 -1.08 -8.51 -4.28
CA ILE A 125 -0.90 -8.47 -2.83
C ILE A 125 -2.19 -8.04 -2.14
N GLN A 126 -2.88 -7.03 -2.69
CA GLN A 126 -4.16 -6.57 -2.18
C GLN A 126 -5.20 -7.68 -2.23
N ASP A 127 -5.38 -8.36 -3.36
CA ASP A 127 -6.33 -9.47 -3.51
C ASP A 127 -6.02 -10.64 -2.56
N ILE A 128 -4.76 -11.06 -2.46
CA ILE A 128 -4.34 -12.13 -1.53
C ILE A 128 -4.66 -11.73 -0.09
N THR A 129 -4.31 -10.50 0.29
CA THR A 129 -4.53 -10.00 1.65
C THR A 129 -6.02 -9.89 1.94
N GLU A 130 -6.81 -9.39 1.00
CA GLU A 130 -8.26 -9.26 1.13
C GLU A 130 -8.92 -10.63 1.25
N GLN A 131 -8.56 -11.61 0.41
CA GLN A 131 -9.06 -12.98 0.54
C GLN A 131 -8.69 -13.59 1.90
N HIS A 132 -7.46 -13.38 2.37
CA HIS A 132 -7.02 -13.89 3.68
C HIS A 132 -7.77 -13.23 4.84
N VAL A 133 -7.98 -11.92 4.77
CA VAL A 133 -8.72 -11.14 5.79
C VAL A 133 -10.20 -11.47 5.77
N LYS A 134 -10.82 -11.54 4.59
CA LYS A 134 -12.25 -11.89 4.42
C LYS A 134 -12.54 -13.28 4.97
N ASN A 135 -11.68 -14.24 4.67
CA ASN A 135 -11.81 -15.61 5.18
C ASN A 135 -11.67 -15.71 6.70
N LYS A 136 -10.90 -14.81 7.34
CA LYS A 136 -10.65 -14.86 8.79
C LYS A 136 -11.52 -13.94 9.62
N ARG A 137 -11.93 -12.78 9.11
CA ARG A 137 -12.47 -11.72 9.96
C ARG A 137 -13.66 -10.94 9.42
N ASN A 138 -14.05 -11.03 8.15
CA ASN A 138 -15.23 -10.34 7.60
C ASN A 138 -15.38 -8.82 7.93
N ILE A 139 -14.34 -8.15 8.46
CA ILE A 139 -14.47 -6.84 9.14
C ILE A 139 -13.57 -5.75 8.54
N ILE A 140 -12.58 -6.08 7.70
CA ILE A 140 -11.62 -5.07 7.22
C ILE A 140 -11.58 -5.05 5.69
N GLN A 141 -12.08 -3.95 5.10
CA GLN A 141 -11.79 -3.59 3.72
C GLN A 141 -10.36 -3.06 3.64
N LEU A 142 -9.55 -3.62 2.74
CA LEU A 142 -8.24 -3.06 2.42
C LEU A 142 -8.42 -1.73 1.69
N THR A 143 -7.58 -0.75 1.99
CA THR A 143 -7.59 0.53 1.27
C THR A 143 -6.62 0.52 0.11
N TRP A 144 -7.06 1.04 -1.04
CA TRP A 144 -6.31 1.14 -2.30
C TRP A 144 -5.08 2.07 -2.30
N SER A 145 -4.71 2.66 -1.16
CA SER A 145 -3.63 3.66 -1.09
C SER A 145 -2.28 3.14 -1.60
N PHE A 146 -1.99 1.84 -1.39
CA PHE A 146 -0.75 1.24 -1.87
C PHE A 146 -0.70 1.15 -3.40
N THR A 147 -1.76 0.67 -4.03
CA THR A 147 -1.89 0.62 -5.49
C THR A 147 -1.91 2.02 -6.11
N ILE A 148 -2.63 2.97 -5.51
CA ILE A 148 -2.64 4.37 -5.96
C ILE A 148 -1.21 4.94 -5.95
N GLY A 149 -0.42 4.65 -4.92
CA GLY A 149 0.98 5.08 -4.85
C GLY A 149 1.81 4.59 -6.04
N PHE A 150 1.72 3.31 -6.41
CA PHE A 150 2.43 2.80 -7.58
C PHE A 150 1.89 3.31 -8.92
N VAL A 151 0.59 3.60 -9.02
CA VAL A 151 0.00 4.25 -10.20
C VAL A 151 0.58 5.64 -10.40
N LEU A 152 0.72 6.41 -9.32
CA LEU A 152 1.36 7.73 -9.38
C LEU A 152 2.85 7.63 -9.71
N LEU A 153 3.57 6.63 -9.20
CA LEU A 153 4.96 6.35 -9.58
C LEU A 153 5.08 6.03 -11.08
N PHE A 154 4.15 5.24 -11.63
CA PHE A 154 4.11 4.96 -13.07
C PHE A 154 3.86 6.23 -13.88
N ILE A 155 2.91 7.07 -13.46
CA ILE A 155 2.64 8.36 -14.11
C ILE A 155 3.89 9.25 -14.07
N TYR A 156 4.59 9.32 -12.94
CA TYR A 156 5.84 10.06 -12.81
C TYR A 156 6.91 9.56 -13.79
N ASN A 157 7.14 8.25 -13.85
CA ASN A 157 8.10 7.65 -14.78
C ASN A 157 7.71 7.89 -16.24
N LEU A 158 6.43 7.81 -16.57
CA LEU A 158 5.92 8.08 -17.91
C LEU A 158 6.14 9.55 -18.29
N LEU A 159 5.86 10.48 -17.37
CA LEU A 159 6.14 11.89 -17.59
C LEU A 159 7.64 12.16 -17.78
N ASN A 160 8.51 11.46 -17.06
CA ASN A 160 9.96 11.56 -17.26
C ASN A 160 10.43 11.04 -18.64
N VAL A 161 9.77 10.03 -19.20
CA VAL A 161 10.01 9.57 -20.59
C VAL A 161 9.56 10.62 -21.61
N ILE A 162 8.38 11.22 -21.41
CA ILE A 162 7.80 12.19 -22.35
C ILE A 162 8.55 13.53 -22.28
N PHE A 163 8.88 13.97 -21.06
CA PHE A 163 9.51 15.25 -20.76
C PHE A 163 10.83 15.04 -20.00
N PRO A 164 11.87 14.49 -20.66
CA PRO A 164 13.14 14.23 -19.99
C PRO A 164 13.78 15.55 -19.56
N PRO A 165 13.98 15.79 -18.24
CA PRO A 165 14.43 17.08 -17.73
C PRO A 165 15.80 17.49 -18.28
N MET A 166 16.66 16.52 -18.60
CA MET A 166 18.01 16.75 -19.11
C MET A 166 18.05 17.45 -20.48
N LYS A 167 17.06 17.24 -21.35
CA LYS A 167 17.04 17.87 -22.69
C LYS A 167 16.86 19.38 -22.63
N TYR A 168 16.19 19.89 -21.60
CA TYR A 168 15.90 21.31 -21.47
C TYR A 168 17.08 22.11 -20.92
N VAL A 169 17.98 21.47 -20.17
CA VAL A 169 19.16 22.13 -19.61
C VAL A 169 20.15 22.52 -20.72
N ILE A 170 20.34 21.63 -21.70
CA ILE A 170 21.39 21.76 -22.74
C ILE A 170 21.06 22.85 -23.78
N ASN A 171 19.78 23.06 -24.12
CA ASN A 171 19.39 24.05 -25.13
C ASN A 171 19.37 25.49 -24.62
N SER A 172 19.42 25.72 -23.30
CA SER A 172 19.37 27.08 -22.72
C SER A 172 20.74 27.73 -22.55
N THR A 173 21.81 26.96 -22.65
CA THR A 173 23.18 27.46 -22.48
C THR A 173 23.78 27.84 -23.82
N SER A 174 23.80 29.14 -24.12
CA SER A 174 24.79 29.70 -25.05
C SER A 174 26.18 29.21 -24.63
N GLU A 175 27.06 28.89 -25.59
CA GLU A 175 28.37 28.22 -25.41
C GLU A 175 29.26 28.78 -24.28
N ASN A 176 29.02 30.02 -23.82
CA ASN A 176 29.76 30.67 -22.74
C ASN A 176 29.27 30.38 -21.30
N ALA A 177 28.13 29.72 -21.10
CA ALA A 177 27.56 29.49 -19.75
C ALA A 177 28.04 28.20 -19.06
N ILE A 178 28.67 27.29 -19.82
CA ILE A 178 29.09 25.96 -19.34
C ILE A 178 30.25 26.09 -18.32
N SER A 179 31.09 27.12 -18.44
CA SER A 179 32.20 27.38 -17.52
C SER A 179 31.75 27.92 -16.15
N PHE A 180 30.53 28.46 -16.02
CA PHE A 180 30.05 29.05 -14.77
C PHE A 180 29.40 28.04 -13.81
N PHE A 181 29.05 26.84 -14.30
CA PHE A 181 28.47 25.78 -13.48
C PHE A 181 29.46 25.18 -12.47
N ILE A 182 30.77 25.39 -12.66
CA ILE A 182 31.80 24.68 -11.90
C ILE A 182 32.03 25.26 -10.50
N LEU A 183 31.66 26.52 -10.17
CA LEU A 183 32.28 27.19 -9.01
C LEU A 183 31.40 27.88 -7.93
N SER A 184 30.06 27.78 -7.86
CA SER A 184 29.36 28.31 -6.65
C SER A 184 28.02 27.64 -6.28
N PRO A 185 27.80 27.28 -5.00
CA PRO A 185 26.49 26.91 -4.45
C PRO A 185 25.96 28.08 -3.60
N PRO A 186 25.09 28.96 -4.13
CA PRO A 186 23.64 28.79 -3.96
C PRO A 186 22.77 29.35 -5.12
N LYS A 187 23.35 29.67 -6.28
CA LYS A 187 22.65 30.42 -7.36
C LYS A 187 21.81 29.57 -8.34
N ILE A 188 21.63 28.27 -8.11
CA ILE A 188 20.80 27.43 -8.99
C ILE A 188 19.32 27.89 -8.96
N TYR A 189 18.82 28.37 -7.83
CA TYR A 189 17.47 28.95 -7.73
C TYR A 189 17.30 30.24 -8.55
N TYR A 190 18.39 30.99 -8.81
CA TYR A 190 18.31 32.22 -9.60
C TYR A 190 18.33 31.95 -11.12
N LEU A 191 18.92 30.84 -11.59
CA LEU A 191 18.88 30.49 -13.02
C LEU A 191 17.51 29.92 -13.45
N VAL A 192 16.70 29.42 -12.51
CA VAL A 192 15.29 29.09 -12.77
C VAL A 192 14.48 30.34 -13.14
N GLY A 193 14.95 31.54 -12.77
CA GLY A 193 14.33 32.82 -13.11
C GLY A 193 14.09 33.00 -14.61
N THR A 194 15.01 32.53 -15.46
CA THR A 194 14.97 32.70 -16.93
C THR A 194 14.43 31.49 -17.71
N LEU A 195 14.02 30.42 -17.03
CA LEU A 195 13.37 29.30 -17.70
C LEU A 195 12.00 29.73 -18.22
N ASN A 196 11.67 29.30 -19.45
CA ASN A 196 10.36 29.51 -20.04
C ASN A 196 9.26 29.09 -19.03
N GLN A 197 8.19 29.87 -18.94
CA GLN A 197 7.10 29.67 -17.97
C GLN A 197 6.51 28.25 -18.05
N ASP A 198 6.54 27.66 -19.25
CA ASP A 198 6.14 26.27 -19.50
C ASP A 198 7.00 25.26 -18.71
N PHE A 199 8.32 25.48 -18.62
CA PHE A 199 9.23 24.57 -17.90
C PHE A 199 9.01 24.62 -16.39
N LYS A 200 8.77 25.80 -15.83
CA LYS A 200 8.43 25.94 -14.39
C LYS A 200 7.18 25.14 -14.05
N THR A 201 6.20 25.17 -14.95
CA THR A 201 4.94 24.43 -14.78
C THR A 201 5.17 22.92 -14.83
N ILE A 202 5.93 22.42 -15.82
CA ILE A 202 6.25 20.98 -15.93
C ILE A 202 7.02 20.49 -14.70
N PHE A 203 8.05 21.22 -14.28
CA PHE A 203 8.85 20.85 -13.11
C PHE A 203 7.99 20.82 -11.84
N PHE A 204 7.13 21.82 -11.64
CA PHE A 204 6.21 21.86 -10.52
C PHE A 204 5.24 20.67 -10.51
N VAL A 205 4.68 20.31 -11.67
CA VAL A 205 3.81 19.13 -11.81
C VAL A 205 4.58 17.86 -11.46
N LEU A 206 5.81 17.68 -11.97
CA LEU A 206 6.64 16.52 -11.66
C LEU A 206 6.91 16.40 -10.15
N SER A 207 7.27 17.50 -9.49
CA SER A 207 7.50 17.51 -8.04
C SER A 207 6.23 17.19 -7.23
N ILE A 208 5.06 17.65 -7.67
CA ILE A 208 3.79 17.30 -7.02
C ILE A 208 3.52 15.81 -7.15
N VAL A 209 3.65 15.25 -8.36
CA VAL A 209 3.41 13.82 -8.60
C VAL A 209 4.40 12.99 -7.79
N GLU A 210 5.65 13.44 -7.70
CA GLU A 210 6.72 12.81 -6.93
C GLU A 210 6.39 12.70 -5.44
N VAL A 211 6.12 13.84 -4.80
CA VAL A 211 5.71 13.87 -3.39
C VAL A 211 4.43 13.08 -3.17
N SER A 212 3.48 13.14 -4.11
CA SER A 212 2.20 12.43 -4.00
C SER A 212 2.41 10.92 -3.97
N TYR A 213 3.16 10.34 -4.91
CA TYR A 213 3.36 8.88 -4.93
C TYR A 213 4.07 8.42 -3.65
N LEU A 214 5.04 9.19 -3.15
CA LEU A 214 5.76 8.91 -1.92
C LEU A 214 4.80 8.83 -0.72
N VAL A 215 3.95 9.85 -0.56
CA VAL A 215 2.95 9.89 0.51
C VAL A 215 2.01 8.69 0.44
N PHE A 216 1.51 8.34 -0.74
CA PHE A 216 0.61 7.19 -0.90
C PHE A 216 1.29 5.84 -0.64
N ILE A 217 2.55 5.66 -1.06
CA ILE A 217 3.34 4.46 -0.75
C ILE A 217 3.54 4.33 0.76
N VAL A 218 3.93 5.41 1.45
CA VAL A 218 4.13 5.41 2.91
C VAL A 218 2.84 5.08 3.66
N ILE A 219 1.72 5.70 3.27
CA ILE A 219 0.39 5.40 3.86
C ILE A 219 0.00 3.94 3.61
N GLY A 220 0.22 3.44 2.39
CA GLY A 220 -0.04 2.06 2.01
C GLY A 220 0.74 1.07 2.87
N ILE A 221 2.05 1.30 3.03
CA ILE A 221 2.94 0.48 3.86
C ILE A 221 2.52 0.52 5.33
N TRP A 222 2.20 1.70 5.86
CA TRP A 222 1.77 1.85 7.25
C TRP A 222 0.49 1.06 7.55
N LYS A 223 -0.49 1.11 6.63
CA LYS A 223 -1.73 0.35 6.75
C LYS A 223 -1.50 -1.16 6.61
N LEU A 224 -0.68 -1.59 5.66
CA LEU A 224 -0.31 -3.00 5.49
C LEU A 224 0.32 -3.56 6.77
N ARG A 225 1.26 -2.80 7.37
CA ARG A 225 1.85 -3.14 8.66
C ARG A 225 0.81 -3.25 9.77
N LYS A 226 -0.13 -2.31 9.87
CA LYS A 226 -1.20 -2.36 10.87
C LYS A 226 -2.03 -3.65 10.73
N ILE A 227 -2.31 -4.06 9.50
CA ILE A 227 -3.04 -5.30 9.22
C ILE A 227 -2.23 -6.52 9.67
N PHE A 228 -0.93 -6.58 9.37
CA PHE A 228 -0.10 -7.69 9.84
C PHE A 228 0.02 -7.74 11.36
N LEU A 229 0.16 -6.61 12.05
CA LEU A 229 0.16 -6.57 13.52
C LEU A 229 -1.17 -7.06 14.11
N LEU A 230 -2.29 -6.69 13.49
CA LEU A 230 -3.61 -7.20 13.89
C LEU A 230 -3.75 -8.71 13.65
N LEU A 231 -3.10 -9.25 12.61
CA LEU A 231 -3.06 -10.68 12.31
C LEU A 231 -2.11 -11.47 13.23
N ASP A 232 -1.07 -10.82 13.75
CA ASP A 232 -0.09 -11.43 14.66
C ASP A 232 -0.58 -11.49 16.10
N ASN A 233 -1.35 -10.48 16.54
CA ASN A 233 -1.88 -10.41 17.90
C ASN A 233 -3.09 -11.31 18.16
N ILE A 234 -3.47 -12.18 17.23
CA ILE A 234 -4.61 -13.08 17.39
C ILE A 234 -4.13 -14.34 18.13
N PRO A 235 -4.71 -14.67 19.30
CA PRO A 235 -4.41 -15.93 19.97
C PRO A 235 -4.73 -17.10 19.03
N PRO A 236 -3.82 -18.07 18.85
CA PRO A 236 -4.06 -19.22 17.97
C PRO A 236 -5.28 -20.03 18.41
N GLU A 237 -5.61 -20.02 19.71
CA GLU A 237 -6.81 -20.65 20.27
C GLU A 237 -8.11 -20.10 19.68
N LEU A 238 -8.17 -18.78 19.45
CA LEU A 238 -9.34 -18.14 18.85
C LEU A 238 -9.49 -18.54 17.38
N ILE A 239 -8.36 -18.67 16.67
CA ILE A 239 -8.34 -19.14 15.27
C ILE A 239 -8.84 -20.58 15.21
N ASN A 240 -8.34 -21.45 16.09
CA ASN A 240 -8.77 -22.85 16.12
C ASN A 240 -10.26 -22.98 16.45
N LYS A 241 -10.79 -22.22 17.42
CA LYS A 241 -12.23 -22.19 17.73
C LYS A 241 -13.09 -21.74 16.54
N LEU A 242 -12.62 -20.78 15.74
CA LEU A 242 -13.33 -20.33 14.54
C LEU A 242 -13.28 -21.36 13.41
N LEU A 243 -12.15 -22.06 13.24
CA LEU A 243 -12.01 -23.13 12.25
C LEU A 243 -12.89 -24.33 12.61
N THR A 244 -12.88 -24.78 13.87
CA THR A 244 -13.74 -25.89 14.31
C THR A 244 -15.22 -25.56 14.16
N ARG A 245 -15.63 -24.31 14.39
CA ARG A 245 -17.02 -23.87 14.21
C ARG A 245 -17.45 -23.78 12.74
N LYS A 246 -16.49 -23.68 11.80
CA LYS A 246 -16.76 -23.68 10.36
C LYS A 246 -16.82 -25.10 9.79
N GLU A 247 -16.12 -26.04 10.43
CA GLU A 247 -16.17 -27.46 10.11
C GLU A 247 -17.34 -28.19 10.77
N GLU A 248 -17.91 -27.64 11.87
CA GLU A 248 -19.25 -28.03 12.30
C GLU A 248 -20.20 -27.81 11.13
N PRO A 249 -20.70 -28.89 10.50
CA PRO A 249 -21.50 -28.75 9.31
C PRO A 249 -22.71 -27.89 9.66
N SER A 250 -23.05 -26.98 8.75
CA SER A 250 -24.27 -26.17 8.73
C SER A 250 -25.58 -26.95 8.96
N PHE A 251 -25.50 -28.27 9.07
CA PHE A 251 -26.54 -29.22 9.49
C PHE A 251 -27.25 -28.85 10.81
N VAL A 252 -26.63 -28.13 11.73
CA VAL A 252 -27.32 -27.68 12.97
C VAL A 252 -28.15 -26.41 12.76
N LEU A 253 -27.87 -25.61 11.72
CA LEU A 253 -28.72 -24.46 11.38
C LEU A 253 -29.94 -24.88 10.55
N GLU A 254 -29.82 -25.91 9.73
CA GLU A 254 -30.95 -26.44 8.94
C GLU A 254 -31.97 -27.16 9.84
N SER A 255 -31.52 -27.85 10.89
CA SER A 255 -32.44 -28.45 11.89
C SER A 255 -33.11 -27.45 12.85
N LEU A 256 -32.65 -26.18 12.89
CA LEU A 256 -33.31 -25.09 13.61
C LEU A 256 -34.25 -24.27 12.71
N GLU A 257 -34.05 -24.24 11.40
CA GLU A 257 -34.97 -23.62 10.44
C GLU A 257 -36.10 -24.56 9.99
N GLU A 258 -35.87 -25.88 9.91
CA GLU A 258 -36.93 -26.83 9.54
C GLU A 258 -38.00 -27.00 10.62
N LYS A 259 -37.72 -26.58 11.86
CA LYS A 259 -38.71 -26.54 12.95
C LYS A 259 -39.64 -25.31 12.91
N LYS A 260 -39.60 -24.49 11.86
CA LYS A 260 -40.49 -23.34 11.65
C LYS A 260 -41.49 -23.48 10.51
N LEU A 261 -41.64 -24.65 9.88
CA LEU A 261 -42.54 -24.81 8.72
C LEU A 261 -43.78 -25.69 8.92
N TYR A 262 -44.26 -25.90 10.15
CA TYR A 262 -45.65 -26.31 10.37
C TYR A 262 -46.17 -25.72 11.69
N PRO A 263 -47.22 -24.88 11.68
CA PRO A 263 -47.97 -24.62 12.89
C PRO A 263 -48.74 -25.91 13.24
N PRO A 264 -48.52 -26.52 14.42
CA PRO A 264 -49.48 -27.47 14.92
C PRO A 264 -50.77 -26.69 15.16
N SER A 265 -51.85 -27.17 14.57
CA SER A 265 -53.22 -26.73 14.80
C SER A 265 -53.46 -26.43 16.27
N LEU A 266 -53.95 -25.21 16.52
CA LEU A 266 -54.30 -24.69 17.83
C LEU A 266 -55.10 -25.71 18.65
N THR A 267 -54.52 -26.17 19.75
CA THR A 267 -55.26 -26.41 20.97
C THR A 267 -54.98 -25.25 21.92
N THR A 268 -56.03 -24.49 22.15
CA THR A 268 -56.17 -23.40 23.10
C THR A 268 -55.87 -23.91 24.51
N GLU A 269 -54.64 -23.71 24.99
CA GLU A 269 -54.21 -23.71 26.41
C GLU A 269 -52.69 -23.97 26.46
N GLN A 270 -51.88 -22.93 26.21
CA GLN A 270 -50.48 -22.76 26.67
C GLN A 270 -49.79 -21.61 25.90
N GLN A 271 -50.37 -20.41 25.95
CA GLN A 271 -49.65 -19.17 25.70
C GLN A 271 -49.29 -18.58 27.06
N ASP A 272 -48.09 -18.88 27.56
CA ASP A 272 -47.37 -17.99 28.49
C ASP A 272 -45.97 -18.54 28.77
N LYS A 273 -45.03 -18.16 27.90
CA LYS A 273 -43.60 -17.98 28.18
C LYS A 273 -42.88 -17.54 26.90
N ALA A 274 -43.25 -16.35 26.41
CA ALA A 274 -42.39 -15.63 25.48
C ALA A 274 -41.13 -15.22 26.26
N VAL A 275 -39.99 -15.82 25.91
CA VAL A 275 -38.68 -15.47 26.46
C VAL A 275 -38.38 -14.02 26.04
N LYS A 276 -38.66 -13.06 26.92
CA LYS A 276 -38.33 -11.64 26.73
C LYS A 276 -36.81 -11.53 26.53
N LYS A 277 -36.39 -11.14 25.33
CA LYS A 277 -34.98 -10.94 24.99
C LYS A 277 -34.49 -9.70 25.75
N LYS A 278 -33.48 -9.88 26.61
CA LYS A 278 -32.88 -8.77 27.36
C LYS A 278 -32.23 -7.76 26.40
N MET A 279 -32.51 -6.48 26.60
CA MET A 279 -31.96 -5.37 25.82
C MET A 279 -31.07 -4.50 26.70
N PHE A 280 -30.04 -3.86 26.14
CA PHE A 280 -29.08 -3.05 26.89
C PHE A 280 -28.86 -1.69 26.23
N CYS A 281 -28.63 -0.65 27.03
CA CYS A 281 -28.33 0.68 26.54
C CYS A 281 -26.97 0.71 25.83
N ILE A 282 -26.94 1.26 24.62
CA ILE A 282 -25.70 1.38 23.81
C ILE A 282 -24.65 2.32 24.41
N LYS A 283 -25.04 3.20 25.34
CA LYS A 283 -24.16 4.24 25.91
C LYS A 283 -23.60 3.84 27.27
N CYS A 284 -24.47 3.42 28.21
CA CYS A 284 -24.05 3.08 29.57
C CYS A 284 -24.05 1.58 29.87
N GLY A 285 -24.65 0.74 29.02
CA GLY A 285 -24.67 -0.72 29.21
C GLY A 285 -25.73 -1.26 30.18
N VAL A 286 -26.59 -0.40 30.74
CA VAL A 286 -27.68 -0.81 31.65
C VAL A 286 -28.76 -1.60 30.91
N GLU A 287 -29.36 -2.60 31.57
CA GLU A 287 -30.49 -3.37 31.05
C GLU A 287 -31.72 -2.47 30.87
N LEU A 288 -32.31 -2.48 29.68
CA LEU A 288 -33.48 -1.68 29.33
C LEU A 288 -34.75 -2.53 29.44
N ASP A 289 -35.81 -1.93 29.98
CA ASP A 289 -37.15 -2.50 29.94
C ASP A 289 -37.61 -2.61 28.47
N PRO A 290 -38.30 -3.70 28.05
CA PRO A 290 -38.82 -3.85 26.70
C PRO A 290 -39.65 -2.68 26.18
N ASP A 291 -40.34 -1.95 27.06
CA ASP A 291 -41.19 -0.82 26.67
C ASP A 291 -40.52 0.56 26.87
N ALA A 292 -39.25 0.59 27.30
CA ALA A 292 -38.52 1.84 27.57
C ALA A 292 -38.21 2.62 26.27
N LEU A 293 -38.65 3.88 26.22
CA LEU A 293 -38.33 4.84 25.15
C LEU A 293 -36.89 5.38 25.24
N PHE A 294 -36.41 5.56 26.47
CA PHE A 294 -35.12 6.15 26.80
C PHE A 294 -34.49 5.36 27.94
N CYS A 295 -33.16 5.41 28.05
CA CYS A 295 -32.45 4.86 29.19
C CYS A 295 -32.69 5.73 30.43
N GLU A 296 -33.17 5.12 31.52
CA GLU A 296 -33.46 5.83 32.78
C GLU A 296 -32.21 6.43 33.43
N GLU A 297 -31.02 5.85 33.21
CA GLU A 297 -29.78 6.37 33.82
C GLU A 297 -29.11 7.48 32.99
N CYS A 298 -29.11 7.38 31.65
CA CYS A 298 -28.31 8.28 30.80
C CYS A 298 -29.11 9.13 29.82
N GLY A 299 -30.44 8.91 29.73
CA GLY A 299 -31.34 9.66 28.85
C GLY A 299 -31.22 9.33 27.35
N GLU A 300 -30.35 8.40 26.95
CA GLU A 300 -30.15 8.04 25.54
C GLU A 300 -31.38 7.28 24.99
N ARG A 301 -31.77 7.57 23.74
CA ARG A 301 -32.94 6.94 23.10
C ARG A 301 -32.70 5.46 22.84
N ASN A 302 -33.71 4.62 23.08
CA ASN A 302 -33.63 3.18 22.83
C ASN A 302 -33.61 2.90 21.31
N PRO A 303 -32.50 2.39 20.74
CA PRO A 303 -32.39 2.15 19.30
C PRO A 303 -33.19 0.91 18.82
N TYR A 304 -33.65 0.07 19.76
CA TYR A 304 -34.41 -1.14 19.44
C TYR A 304 -35.90 -0.88 19.26
N ARG A 305 -36.39 0.30 19.66
CA ARG A 305 -37.75 0.71 19.40
C ARG A 305 -37.82 1.30 18.00
N VAL A 306 -38.13 0.46 17.01
CA VAL A 306 -38.50 0.91 15.68
C VAL A 306 -39.79 1.73 15.83
N ASN A 307 -39.81 2.95 15.28
CA ASN A 307 -40.95 3.85 15.41
C ASN A 307 -42.18 3.22 14.74
N ASP A 308 -43.09 2.64 15.53
CA ASP A 308 -44.43 2.25 15.09
C ASP A 308 -45.41 3.43 15.16
N VAL A 309 -44.93 4.66 15.01
CA VAL A 309 -45.76 5.87 14.96
C VAL A 309 -45.21 6.83 13.90
N ASP A 310 -46.01 6.92 12.84
CA ASP A 310 -46.08 7.86 11.69
C ASP A 310 -44.96 7.87 10.64
#